data_AF-A0A0F2TIG1-F1
#
_entry.id   AF-A0A0F2TIG1-F1
#
_cell.length_a   1.000
_cell.length_b   1.000
_cell.length_c   1.000
_cell.angle_alpha   90.00
_cell.angle_beta   90.00
_cell.angle_gamma   90.00
#
_symmetry.space_group_name_H-M   'P 1'
#
loop_
_entity.id
_entity.type
_entity.pdbx_description
1 polymer ?
#
loop_
_entity_poly.entity_id
_entity_poly.type
_entity_poly.pdbx_seq_one_letter_code
_entity_poly.pdbx_strand_id
1 'polypeptide(L)'
;MDPIIDCESHDEQGWWSLSVQRAGDGWELEVGNRWGSETMPFAGPDEVREFARTLLDLPTEPAPYQYDWEFEDPGDPSGWPFPGGATLHLATEPQADHRPYFVFQSWSNTRLGPALGLEVVCDNVPVEELRTQARALLSSLPT
;
A
#
# COMPACT_ATOMS: atom_id res chain seq x y z
N MET A 1 -11.35 -4.07 -13.19
CA MET A 1 -10.35 -5.15 -13.12
C MET A 1 -10.24 -5.45 -11.65
N ASP A 2 -10.32 -6.72 -11.25
CA ASP A 2 -10.33 -7.08 -9.83
C ASP A 2 -8.98 -6.70 -9.20
N PRO A 3 -8.98 -6.06 -8.01
CA PRO A 3 -7.75 -5.72 -7.30
C PRO A 3 -6.96 -6.99 -7.01
N ILE A 4 -5.65 -6.95 -7.23
CA ILE A 4 -4.83 -8.17 -7.11
C ILE A 4 -4.39 -8.38 -5.67
N ILE A 5 -4.12 -7.29 -4.95
CA ILE A 5 -4.03 -7.27 -3.49
C ILE A 5 -5.18 -6.41 -3.02
N ASP A 6 -5.92 -6.88 -2.04
CA ASP A 6 -7.04 -6.16 -1.45
C ASP A 6 -7.00 -6.37 0.06
N CYS A 7 -6.86 -5.26 0.78
CA CYS A 7 -7.08 -5.22 2.21
C CYS A 7 -8.22 -4.26 2.48
N GLU A 8 -9.37 -4.81 2.86
CA GLU A 8 -10.50 -4.03 3.35
C GLU A 8 -10.62 -4.22 4.87
N SER A 9 -10.57 -3.11 5.62
CA SER A 9 -10.88 -3.11 7.04
C SER A 9 -12.09 -2.22 7.31
N HIS A 10 -12.94 -2.66 8.22
CA HIS A 10 -14.07 -1.91 8.72
C HIS A 10 -13.97 -1.82 10.25
N ASP A 11 -13.72 -0.63 10.76
CA ASP A 11 -13.72 -0.34 12.19
C ASP A 11 -14.80 0.70 12.55
N GLU A 12 -14.86 1.11 13.82
CA GLU A 12 -15.79 2.16 14.27
C GLU A 12 -15.53 3.52 13.57
N GLN A 13 -14.37 3.68 12.95
CA GLN A 13 -13.92 4.91 12.33
C GLN A 13 -14.23 4.96 10.83
N GLY A 14 -14.36 3.83 10.15
CA GLY A 14 -14.81 3.80 8.76
C GLY A 14 -14.47 2.53 7.99
N TRP A 15 -14.49 2.69 6.66
CA TRP A 15 -13.94 1.70 5.73
C TRP A 15 -12.54 2.17 5.32
N TRP A 16 -11.67 1.20 5.08
CA TRP A 16 -10.28 1.38 4.67
C TRP A 16 -10.00 0.38 3.56
N SER A 17 -9.37 0.82 2.47
CA SER A 17 -8.92 -0.07 1.40
C SER A 17 -7.46 0.18 1.02
N LEU A 18 -6.79 -0.89 0.64
CA LEU A 18 -5.51 -0.85 -0.04
C LEU A 18 -5.54 -1.87 -1.17
N SER A 19 -5.25 -1.43 -2.39
CA SER A 19 -5.22 -2.30 -3.54
C SER A 19 -4.13 -2.00 -4.56
N VAL A 20 -3.61 -3.05 -5.19
CA VAL A 20 -2.67 -2.92 -6.33
C VAL A 20 -3.40 -3.22 -7.62
N GLN A 21 -3.31 -2.28 -8.57
CA GLN A 21 -4.02 -2.36 -9.84
C GLN A 21 -3.18 -1.88 -11.01
N ARG A 22 -3.61 -2.26 -12.22
CA ARG A 22 -2.96 -1.88 -13.47
C ARG A 22 -3.48 -0.53 -13.94
N ALA A 23 -2.57 0.37 -14.29
CA ALA A 23 -2.90 1.70 -14.80
C ALA A 23 -2.16 1.99 -16.10
N GLY A 24 -2.88 1.90 -17.22
CA GLY A 24 -2.26 1.96 -18.56
C GLY A 24 -1.20 0.88 -18.73
N ASP A 25 0.04 1.31 -19.02
CA ASP A 25 1.20 0.44 -19.16
C ASP A 25 1.95 0.20 -17.83
N GLY A 26 1.50 0.82 -16.74
CA GLY A 26 2.11 0.76 -15.41
C GLY A 26 1.22 0.10 -14.35
N TRP A 27 1.62 0.27 -13.09
CA TRP A 27 0.97 -0.26 -11.90
C TRP A 27 0.88 0.83 -10.84
N GLU A 28 -0.22 0.82 -10.09
CA GLU A 28 -0.49 1.80 -9.04
C GLU A 28 -1.00 1.10 -7.78
N LEU A 29 -0.68 1.69 -6.63
CA LEU A 29 -1.28 1.43 -5.34
C LEU A 29 -2.46 2.39 -5.17
N GLU A 30 -3.70 1.89 -5.13
CA GLU A 30 -4.88 2.66 -4.73
C GLU A 30 -5.15 2.44 -3.24
N VAL A 31 -5.31 3.52 -2.50
CA VAL A 31 -5.65 3.52 -1.08
C VAL A 31 -6.87 4.37 -0.83
N GLY A 32 -7.74 3.92 0.05
CA GLY A 32 -9.03 4.55 0.29
C GLY A 32 -9.41 4.55 1.76
N ASN A 33 -10.16 5.57 2.15
CA ASN A 33 -10.92 5.58 3.39
C ASN A 33 -12.25 6.32 3.20
N ARG A 34 -13.02 6.46 4.27
CA ARG A 34 -14.33 7.14 4.22
C ARG A 34 -14.33 8.60 3.74
N TRP A 35 -13.18 9.26 3.72
CA TRP A 35 -13.06 10.67 3.35
C TRP A 35 -12.49 10.88 1.95
N GLY A 36 -11.84 9.88 1.36
CA GLY A 36 -11.28 9.98 0.01
C GLY A 36 -10.40 8.78 -0.35
N SER A 37 -9.82 8.84 -1.54
CA SER A 37 -8.83 7.89 -2.03
C SER A 37 -7.66 8.60 -2.70
N GLU A 38 -6.51 7.94 -2.71
CA GLU A 38 -5.29 8.37 -3.40
C GLU A 38 -4.72 7.21 -4.19
N THR A 39 -4.01 7.52 -5.29
CA THR A 39 -3.25 6.54 -6.05
C THR A 39 -1.78 6.93 -6.10
N MET A 40 -0.91 5.95 -5.88
CA MET A 40 0.54 6.11 -5.94
C MET A 40 1.11 5.19 -7.02
N PRO A 41 1.84 5.73 -8.03
CA PRO A 41 2.43 4.89 -9.05
C PRO A 41 3.62 4.11 -8.50
N PHE A 42 3.71 2.84 -8.86
CA PHE A 42 4.97 2.11 -8.76
C PHE A 42 5.93 2.63 -9.83
N ALA A 43 7.21 2.73 -9.52
CA ALA A 43 8.30 3.12 -10.41
C ALA A 43 8.42 2.21 -11.64
N GLY A 44 7.96 0.96 -11.53
CA GLY A 44 7.91 0.03 -12.65
C GLY A 44 7.56 -1.40 -12.25
N PRO A 45 7.53 -2.33 -13.22
CA PRO A 45 7.16 -3.72 -12.97
C PRO A 45 8.14 -4.46 -12.03
N ASP A 46 9.38 -4.00 -11.93
CA ASP A 46 10.37 -4.60 -11.01
C ASP A 46 10.06 -4.29 -9.55
N GLU A 47 9.61 -3.07 -9.24
CA GLU A 47 9.19 -2.70 -7.88
C GLU A 47 7.92 -3.46 -7.47
N VAL A 48 6.95 -3.60 -8.40
CA VAL A 48 5.76 -4.44 -8.17
C VAL A 48 6.13 -5.89 -7.91
N ARG A 49 7.16 -6.39 -8.60
CA ARG A 49 7.68 -7.75 -8.41
C ARG A 49 8.36 -7.91 -7.04
N GLU A 50 9.12 -6.91 -6.60
CA GLU A 50 9.74 -6.88 -5.29
C GLU A 50 8.67 -6.85 -4.19
N PHE A 51 7.70 -5.94 -4.29
CA PHE A 51 6.54 -5.88 -3.40
C PHE A 51 5.85 -7.24 -3.26
N ALA A 52 5.49 -7.86 -4.38
CA ALA A 52 4.84 -9.17 -4.37
C ALA A 52 5.73 -10.28 -3.76
N ARG A 53 7.05 -10.27 -4.02
CA ARG A 53 7.98 -11.26 -3.43
C ARG A 53 8.06 -11.11 -1.92
N THR A 54 8.12 -9.88 -1.41
CA THR A 54 8.11 -9.63 0.04
C THR A 54 6.88 -10.23 0.71
N LEU A 55 5.69 -10.12 0.08
CA LEU A 55 4.48 -10.73 0.60
C LEU A 55 4.52 -12.27 0.60
N LEU A 56 5.23 -12.89 -0.35
CA LEU A 56 5.44 -14.33 -0.35
C LEU A 56 6.37 -14.80 0.78
N ASP A 57 7.36 -13.98 1.11
CA ASP A 57 8.41 -14.28 2.07
C ASP A 57 8.05 -13.96 3.52
N LEU A 58 6.84 -13.43 3.76
CA LEU A 58 6.34 -13.15 5.12
C LEU A 58 6.43 -14.39 6.01
N PRO A 59 6.75 -14.28 7.31
CA PRO A 59 6.67 -15.41 8.24
C PRO A 59 5.23 -15.94 8.40
N THR A 60 5.06 -17.27 8.51
CA THR A 60 3.77 -17.89 8.83
C THR A 60 3.50 -17.93 10.33
N GLU A 61 4.55 -18.02 11.13
CA GLU A 61 4.45 -18.00 12.59
C GLU A 61 4.45 -16.55 13.09
N PRO A 62 3.72 -16.22 14.18
CA PRO A 62 3.75 -14.91 14.79
C PRO A 62 5.19 -14.51 15.17
N ALA A 63 5.76 -13.56 14.43
CA ALA A 63 7.13 -13.11 14.60
C ALA A 63 7.25 -11.62 14.26
N PRO A 64 8.14 -10.86 14.91
CA PRO A 64 8.41 -9.48 14.56
C PRO A 64 8.95 -9.34 13.13
N TYR A 65 8.30 -8.52 12.32
CA TYR A 65 8.84 -8.04 11.04
C TYR A 65 8.30 -6.65 10.70
N GLN A 66 9.03 -5.95 9.81
CA GLN A 66 8.65 -4.68 9.22
C GLN A 66 9.24 -4.58 7.82
N TYR A 67 8.41 -4.16 6.87
CA TYR A 67 8.78 -3.87 5.49
C TYR A 67 8.22 -2.50 5.13
N ASP A 68 9.05 -1.69 4.46
CA ASP A 68 8.76 -0.30 4.14
C ASP A 68 8.90 -0.08 2.64
N TRP A 69 7.96 0.66 2.06
CA TRP A 69 8.00 1.13 0.68
C TRP A 69 7.80 2.63 0.64
N GLU A 70 8.62 3.31 -0.14
CA GLU A 70 8.52 4.75 -0.38
C GLU A 70 8.02 4.99 -1.80
N PHE A 71 6.97 5.79 -1.93
CA PHE A 71 6.43 6.23 -3.20
C PHE A 71 6.80 7.69 -3.41
N GLU A 72 7.57 7.96 -4.46
CA GLU A 72 7.93 9.32 -4.84
C GLU A 72 6.81 9.96 -5.68
N ASP A 73 6.67 11.28 -5.54
CA ASP A 73 5.81 12.09 -6.41
C ASP A 73 6.38 12.07 -7.85
N PRO A 74 5.61 11.66 -8.87
CA PRO A 74 6.04 11.77 -10.27
C PRO A 74 6.22 13.24 -10.73
N GLY A 75 5.76 14.20 -9.94
CA GLY A 75 5.86 15.63 -10.17
C GLY A 75 4.82 16.12 -11.18
N ASP A 76 3.82 16.86 -10.73
CA ASP A 76 2.94 17.63 -11.63
C ASP A 76 3.31 19.14 -11.60
N PRO A 77 3.71 19.73 -12.74
CA PRO A 77 3.94 21.18 -12.86
C PRO A 77 2.67 22.04 -12.69
N SER A 78 1.48 21.47 -12.52
CA SER A 78 0.19 22.20 -12.48
C SER A 78 -0.16 22.93 -11.18
N GLY A 79 0.62 22.76 -10.10
CA GLY A 79 0.56 23.62 -8.91
C GLY A 79 -0.64 23.41 -7.96
N TRP A 80 -1.39 22.31 -8.10
CA TRP A 80 -2.36 21.85 -7.10
C TRP A 80 -1.68 20.99 -6.01
N PRO A 81 -2.18 20.97 -4.76
CA PRO A 81 -1.65 20.10 -3.71
C PRO A 81 -1.99 18.63 -4.03
N PHE A 82 -1.09 17.95 -4.71
CA PHE A 82 -1.04 16.48 -4.82
C PHE A 82 -0.09 15.92 -3.74
N PRO A 83 -0.17 14.63 -3.40
CA PRO A 83 0.79 14.01 -2.51
C PRO A 83 2.21 14.18 -3.08
N GLY A 84 3.06 14.86 -2.32
CA GLY A 84 4.50 15.01 -2.57
C GLY A 84 5.29 13.73 -2.24
N GLY A 85 4.60 12.67 -1.83
CA GLY A 85 5.10 11.33 -1.59
C GLY A 85 4.20 10.54 -0.64
N ALA A 86 4.48 9.25 -0.51
CA ALA A 86 3.83 8.40 0.48
C ALA A 86 4.75 7.28 0.97
N THR A 87 4.41 6.73 2.13
CA THR A 87 5.03 5.55 2.71
C THR A 87 3.98 4.47 2.91
N LEU A 88 4.33 3.23 2.60
CA LEU A 88 3.57 2.05 2.96
C LEU A 88 4.42 1.17 3.88
N HIS A 89 3.86 0.77 5.01
CA HIS A 89 4.47 -0.12 5.97
C HIS A 89 3.67 -1.41 6.08
N LEU A 90 4.34 -2.56 6.10
CA LEU A 90 3.78 -3.84 6.51
C LEU A 90 4.55 -4.35 7.72
N ALA A 91 3.91 -4.40 8.87
CA ALA A 91 4.56 -4.79 10.12
C ALA A 91 3.65 -5.65 10.99
N THR A 92 4.20 -6.18 12.07
CA THR A 92 3.44 -6.90 13.10
C THR A 92 3.33 -6.08 14.37
N GLU A 93 2.16 -6.06 15.00
CA GLU A 93 1.96 -5.35 16.28
C GLU A 93 2.30 -6.27 17.48
N PRO A 94 3.35 -5.98 18.28
CA PRO A 94 3.76 -6.84 19.39
C PRO A 94 2.70 -6.98 20.49
N GLN A 95 1.88 -5.94 20.68
CA GLN A 95 0.81 -5.92 21.69
C GLN A 95 -0.41 -6.75 21.25
N ALA A 96 -0.45 -7.13 19.99
CA ALA A 96 -1.54 -7.83 19.33
C ALA A 96 -1.13 -9.25 18.91
N ASP A 97 -0.23 -9.92 19.64
CA ASP A 97 0.27 -11.27 19.30
C ASP A 97 0.96 -11.31 17.92
N HIS A 98 1.72 -10.27 17.60
CA HIS A 98 2.37 -10.09 16.31
C HIS A 98 1.42 -10.20 15.11
N ARG A 99 0.17 -9.72 15.27
CA ARG A 99 -0.76 -9.63 14.14
C ARG A 99 -0.25 -8.63 13.10
N PRO A 100 -0.28 -9.00 11.81
CA PRO A 100 0.17 -8.13 10.73
C PRO A 100 -0.82 -7.00 10.44
N TYR A 101 -0.28 -5.86 10.05
CA TYR A 101 -1.04 -4.69 9.64
C TYR A 101 -0.32 -3.93 8.52
N PHE A 102 -1.09 -3.26 7.66
CA PHE A 102 -0.58 -2.24 6.75
C PHE A 102 -0.83 -0.83 7.31
N VAL A 103 0.13 0.08 7.10
CA VAL A 103 -0.08 1.53 7.28
C VAL A 103 0.38 2.25 6.04
N PHE A 104 -0.53 2.97 5.41
CA PHE A 104 -0.22 3.94 4.38
C PHE A 104 -0.30 5.35 4.95
N GLN A 105 0.67 6.19 4.63
CA GLN A 105 0.63 7.60 4.96
C GLN A 105 1.23 8.42 3.82
N SER A 106 0.46 9.36 3.29
CA SER A 106 0.94 10.34 2.32
C SER A 106 1.13 11.72 2.94
N TRP A 107 1.90 12.56 2.24
CA TRP A 107 2.07 13.96 2.56
C TRP A 107 2.07 14.78 1.28
N SER A 108 1.70 16.06 1.37
CA SER A 108 1.78 17.01 0.27
C SER A 108 2.78 18.12 0.58
N ASN A 109 3.52 18.56 -0.43
CA ASN A 109 4.43 19.70 -0.30
C ASN A 109 3.65 21.00 -0.56
N THR A 110 3.31 21.74 0.49
CA THR A 110 2.63 23.03 0.36
C THR A 110 3.62 24.18 0.40
N ARG A 111 3.18 25.39 -0.01
CA ARG A 111 3.99 26.62 0.14
C ARG A 111 4.37 26.95 1.59
N LEU A 112 3.69 26.35 2.57
CA LEU A 112 3.90 26.56 4.00
C LEU A 112 4.71 25.43 4.65
N GLY A 113 5.10 24.41 3.88
CA GLY A 113 5.78 23.20 4.36
C GLY A 113 4.99 21.91 4.06
N PRO A 114 5.54 20.75 4.45
CA PRO A 114 4.84 19.47 4.32
C PRO A 114 3.54 19.48 5.12
N ALA A 115 2.46 18.97 4.51
CA ALA A 115 1.18 18.75 5.16
C ALA A 115 0.80 17.27 5.05
N LEU A 116 0.19 16.71 6.09
CA LEU A 116 -0.32 15.35 6.07
C LEU A 116 -1.40 15.21 4.98
N GLY A 117 -1.30 14.13 4.20
CA GLY A 117 -2.29 13.72 3.22
C GLY A 117 -3.24 12.68 3.82
N LEU A 118 -3.41 11.58 3.10
CA LEU A 118 -4.21 10.43 3.51
C LEU A 118 -3.41 9.51 4.43
N GLU A 119 -4.03 9.06 5.52
CA GLU A 119 -3.56 7.96 6.35
C GLU A 119 -4.58 6.82 6.22
N VAL A 120 -4.12 5.59 6.08
CA VAL A 120 -4.94 4.37 6.02
C VAL A 120 -4.27 3.28 6.84
N VAL A 121 -5.04 2.64 7.72
CA VAL A 121 -4.57 1.50 8.53
C VAL A 121 -5.42 0.28 8.23
N CYS A 122 -4.74 -0.82 7.95
CA CYS A 122 -5.34 -2.08 7.53
C CYS A 122 -4.90 -3.16 8.52
N ASP A 123 -5.70 -3.38 9.56
CA ASP A 123 -5.37 -4.29 10.65
C ASP A 123 -5.71 -5.76 10.34
N ASN A 124 -5.02 -6.68 11.01
CA ASN A 124 -5.28 -8.12 11.01
C ASN A 124 -5.24 -8.76 9.60
N VAL A 125 -4.26 -8.35 8.80
CA VAL A 125 -4.21 -8.74 7.39
C VAL A 125 -3.94 -10.25 7.24
N PRO A 126 -4.77 -11.01 6.51
CA PRO A 126 -4.58 -12.45 6.37
C PRO A 126 -3.35 -12.81 5.52
N VAL A 127 -2.26 -13.27 6.15
CA VAL A 127 -0.98 -13.59 5.47
C VAL A 127 -1.14 -14.59 4.32
N GLU A 128 -1.95 -15.64 4.50
CA GLU A 128 -2.17 -16.64 3.44
C GLU A 128 -2.92 -16.07 2.23
N GLU A 129 -3.82 -15.12 2.46
CA GLU A 129 -4.53 -14.43 1.40
C GLU A 129 -3.59 -13.47 0.67
N LEU A 130 -2.78 -12.70 1.39
CA LEU A 130 -1.72 -11.85 0.80
C LEU A 130 -0.77 -12.67 -0.08
N ARG A 131 -0.35 -13.86 0.37
CA ARG A 131 0.50 -14.76 -0.43
C ARG A 131 -0.21 -15.22 -1.69
N THR A 132 -1.49 -15.55 -1.60
CA THR A 132 -2.30 -15.99 -2.76
C THR A 132 -2.43 -14.86 -3.79
N GLN A 133 -2.77 -13.67 -3.31
CA GLN A 133 -2.84 -12.42 -4.06
C GLN A 133 -1.49 -12.07 -4.71
N ALA A 134 -0.38 -12.18 -3.97
CA ALA A 134 0.97 -11.94 -4.49
C ALA A 134 1.39 -12.92 -5.59
N ARG A 135 1.01 -14.20 -5.50
CA ARG A 135 1.24 -15.19 -6.58
C ARG A 135 0.48 -14.79 -7.85
N ALA A 136 -0.78 -14.34 -7.70
CA ALA A 136 -1.57 -13.85 -8.81
C ALA A 136 -0.93 -12.61 -9.45
N LEU A 137 -0.45 -11.66 -8.64
CA LEU A 137 0.26 -10.46 -9.10
C LEU A 137 1.48 -10.82 -9.93
N LEU A 138 2.36 -11.67 -9.41
CA LEU A 138 3.56 -12.11 -10.11
C LEU A 138 3.25 -12.81 -11.45
N SER A 139 2.17 -13.60 -11.50
CA SER A 139 1.76 -14.29 -12.73
C SER A 139 1.20 -13.34 -13.81
N SER A 140 0.77 -12.14 -13.41
CA SER A 140 0.19 -11.13 -14.30
C SER A 140 1.20 -10.13 -14.86
N LEU A 141 2.41 -10.08 -14.27
CA LEU A 141 3.48 -9.18 -14.69
C LEU A 141 4.11 -9.65 -16.01
N PRO A 142 4.49 -8.72 -16.91
CA PRO A 142 5.29 -9.08 -18.08
C PRO A 142 6.65 -9.65 -17.65
N THR A 143 7.08 -10.72 -18.34
CA THR A 143 8.41 -11.32 -18.24
C THR A 143 9.51 -10.45 -18.83
#